data_AF-A0A1F9ZGM1-F1
#
_entry.id   AF-A0A1F9ZGM1-F1
#
_cell.length_a   1.000
_cell.length_b   1.000
_cell.length_c   1.000
_cell.angle_alpha   90.00
_cell.angle_beta   90.00
_cell.angle_gamma   90.00
#
_symmetry.space_group_name_H-M   'P 1'
#
loop_
_entity.id
_entity.type
_entity.pdbx_description
1 polymer ?
#
loop_
_entity_poly.entity_id
_entity_poly.type
_entity_poly.pdbx_seq_one_letter_code
_entity_poly.pdbx_strand_id
1 'polypeptide(L)'
;MKNVRSIRRDGHAVSPVIATILMVAITVVLAAVLYVMVSAFIIRPPDIGTMTVSVRQRGQNWSVEVVQAQTNPVPASTFLLVKDPNGALRLARTPWASLTQASWGANKAFYQDANPADPTIRTGDSLLLSAAAYPAGSTIEISSDTTQLFSGLLQ
;
A
#
# COMPACT_ATOMS: atom_id res chain seq x y z
N MET A 1 21.99 -76.21 -37.78
CA MET A 1 22.06 -75.89 -36.34
C MET A 1 21.92 -74.38 -36.19
N LYS A 2 20.92 -73.89 -35.43
CA LYS A 2 20.59 -72.46 -35.32
C LYS A 2 21.52 -71.78 -34.32
N ASN A 3 22.24 -70.75 -34.76
CA ASN A 3 23.11 -69.93 -33.92
C ASN A 3 22.27 -68.92 -33.13
N VAL A 4 22.20 -69.09 -31.81
CA VAL A 4 21.57 -68.13 -30.90
C VAL A 4 22.58 -67.01 -30.63
N ARG A 5 22.29 -65.80 -31.15
CA ARG A 5 23.06 -64.58 -30.89
C ARG A 5 22.59 -64.01 -29.55
N SER A 6 23.46 -63.96 -28.54
CA SER A 6 23.15 -63.31 -27.27
C SER A 6 23.18 -61.78 -27.43
N ILE A 7 22.05 -61.13 -27.20
CA ILE A 7 21.96 -59.68 -27.08
C ILE A 7 22.40 -59.32 -25.66
N ARG A 8 23.62 -58.78 -25.51
CA ARG A 8 24.02 -58.13 -24.27
C ARG A 8 23.20 -56.85 -24.14
N ARG A 9 22.38 -56.77 -23.09
CA ARG A 9 21.70 -55.56 -22.67
C ARG A 9 22.60 -54.91 -21.63
N ASP A 10 23.34 -53.88 -22.04
CA ASP A 10 24.17 -53.09 -21.14
C ASP A 10 23.24 -52.21 -20.29
N GLY A 11 22.67 -52.83 -19.25
CA GLY A 11 21.94 -52.12 -18.21
C GLY A 11 22.95 -51.40 -17.34
N HIS A 12 23.10 -50.09 -17.54
CA HIS A 12 23.78 -49.21 -16.59
C HIS A 12 23.01 -49.25 -15.26
N ALA A 13 23.37 -50.21 -14.41
CA ALA A 13 22.90 -50.28 -13.05
C ALA A 13 23.47 -49.09 -12.30
N VAL A 14 22.63 -48.07 -12.09
CA VAL A 14 22.94 -47.02 -11.11
C VAL A 14 23.15 -47.68 -9.76
N SER A 15 24.33 -47.48 -9.16
CA SER A 15 24.64 -48.02 -7.84
C SER A 15 23.57 -47.58 -6.83
N PRO A 16 23.10 -48.46 -5.91
CA PRO A 16 22.08 -48.11 -4.92
C PRO A 16 22.38 -46.83 -4.14
N VAL A 17 23.66 -46.56 -3.89
CA VAL A 17 24.13 -45.34 -3.19
C VAL A 17 24.13 -44.12 -4.11
N ILE A 18 24.46 -44.30 -5.39
CA ILE A 18 24.46 -43.20 -6.36
C ILE A 18 23.02 -42.78 -6.66
N ALA A 19 22.10 -43.74 -6.71
CA ALA A 19 20.67 -43.49 -6.91
C ALA A 19 20.08 -42.61 -5.79
N THR A 20 20.46 -42.85 -4.53
CA THR A 20 19.96 -42.04 -3.41
C THR A 20 20.53 -40.64 -3.42
N ILE A 21 21.82 -40.47 -3.73
CA ILE A 21 22.45 -39.15 -3.85
C ILE A 21 21.77 -38.32 -4.95
N LEU A 22 21.54 -38.92 -6.12
CA LEU A 22 20.89 -38.23 -7.24
C LEU A 22 19.44 -37.84 -6.92
N MET A 23 18.70 -38.74 -6.27
CA MET A 23 17.32 -38.47 -5.86
C MET A 23 17.27 -37.29 -4.88
N VAL A 24 18.10 -37.32 -3.83
CA VAL A 24 18.14 -36.27 -2.80
C VAL A 24 18.60 -34.94 -3.39
N ALA A 25 19.60 -34.95 -4.28
CA ALA A 25 20.09 -33.73 -4.92
C ALA A 25 18.97 -33.03 -5.71
N ILE A 26 18.20 -33.79 -6.50
CA ILE A 26 17.11 -33.21 -7.30
C ILE A 26 16.01 -32.66 -6.40
N THR A 27 15.61 -33.37 -5.34
CA THR A 27 14.51 -32.90 -4.47
C THR A 27 14.89 -31.65 -3.68
N VAL A 28 16.14 -31.54 -3.24
CA VAL A 28 16.64 -30.33 -2.56
C VAL A 28 16.62 -29.13 -3.51
N VAL A 29 17.05 -29.33 -4.76
CA VAL A 29 17.01 -28.27 -5.78
C VAL A 29 15.57 -27.87 -6.09
N LEU A 30 14.67 -28.84 -6.30
CA LEU A 30 13.25 -28.56 -6.56
C LEU A 30 12.60 -27.81 -5.39
N ALA A 31 12.91 -28.20 -4.14
CA ALA A 31 12.40 -27.51 -2.95
C ALA A 31 12.88 -26.05 -2.89
N ALA A 32 14.15 -25.79 -3.18
CA ALA A 32 14.70 -24.43 -3.20
C ALA A 32 14.09 -23.56 -4.30
N VAL A 33 13.95 -24.09 -5.52
CA VAL A 33 13.34 -23.36 -6.65
C VAL A 33 11.87 -23.07 -6.37
N LEU A 34 11.13 -24.04 -5.83
CA LEU A 34 9.73 -23.85 -5.44
C LEU A 34 9.60 -22.80 -4.34
N TYR A 35 10.50 -22.79 -3.34
CA TYR A 35 10.52 -21.75 -2.32
C TYR A 35 10.67 -20.35 -2.93
N VAL A 36 11.64 -20.15 -3.82
CA VAL A 36 11.85 -18.83 -4.48
C VAL A 36 10.62 -18.38 -5.27
N MET A 37 10.01 -19.29 -6.04
CA MET A 37 8.81 -18.96 -6.83
C MET A 37 7.60 -18.65 -5.92
N VAL A 38 7.41 -19.42 -4.85
CA VAL A 38 6.32 -19.21 -3.89
C VAL A 38 6.54 -17.93 -3.08
N SER A 39 7.77 -17.62 -2.69
CA SER A 39 8.10 -16.37 -1.99
C SER A 39 7.78 -15.14 -2.84
N ALA A 40 8.08 -15.17 -4.14
CA ALA A 40 7.73 -14.08 -5.05
C ALA A 40 6.21 -13.89 -5.22
N PHE A 41 5.42 -14.96 -5.08
CA PHE A 41 3.96 -14.91 -5.15
C PHE A 41 3.29 -14.50 -3.83
N ILE A 42 3.88 -14.88 -2.68
CA ILE A 42 3.39 -14.53 -1.34
C ILE A 42 3.69 -13.07 -0.99
N ILE A 43 4.74 -12.48 -1.56
CA ILE A 43 4.95 -11.03 -1.50
C ILE A 43 3.86 -10.39 -2.35
N ARG A 44 2.70 -10.15 -1.73
CA ARG A 44 1.72 -9.20 -2.23
C ARG A 44 2.49 -7.91 -2.51
N PRO A 45 2.32 -7.27 -3.68
CA PRO A 45 2.75 -5.88 -3.83
C PRO A 45 2.25 -5.13 -2.60
N PRO A 46 3.04 -4.22 -1.99
CA PRO A 46 2.53 -3.45 -0.86
C PRO A 46 1.17 -2.94 -1.28
N ASP A 47 0.13 -3.25 -0.49
CA ASP A 47 -1.20 -2.71 -0.74
C ASP A 47 -1.01 -1.21 -0.83
N ILE A 48 -1.02 -0.71 -2.07
CA ILE A 48 -1.01 0.72 -2.32
C ILE A 48 -2.40 1.10 -1.89
N GLY A 49 -2.57 1.34 -0.59
CA GLY A 49 -3.84 1.76 -0.04
C GLY A 49 -4.20 3.01 -0.81
N THR A 50 -5.17 2.91 -1.71
CA THR A 50 -5.61 4.09 -2.46
C THR A 50 -6.76 4.71 -1.70
N MET A 51 -6.73 6.03 -1.62
CA MET A 51 -7.85 6.80 -1.12
C MET A 51 -8.32 7.73 -2.24
N THR A 52 -9.59 7.61 -2.59
CA THR A 52 -10.23 8.52 -3.54
C THR A 52 -10.89 9.62 -2.75
N VAL A 53 -10.49 10.86 -3.01
CA VAL A 53 -11.11 12.05 -2.42
C VAL A 53 -11.68 12.97 -3.49
N SER A 54 -12.74 13.68 -3.13
CA SER A 54 -13.24 14.81 -3.90
C SER A 54 -12.81 16.10 -3.22
N VAL A 55 -12.10 16.95 -3.95
CA VAL A 55 -11.69 18.28 -3.48
C VAL A 55 -12.65 19.29 -4.08
N ARG A 56 -13.27 20.12 -3.22
CA ARG A 56 -14.19 21.16 -3.66
C ARG A 56 -14.11 22.38 -2.75
N GLN A 57 -14.42 23.55 -3.29
CA GLN A 57 -14.59 24.74 -2.48
C GLN A 57 -15.95 24.73 -1.77
N ARG A 58 -15.93 24.95 -0.44
CA ARG A 58 -17.11 25.07 0.42
C ARG A 58 -17.07 26.44 1.11
N GLY A 59 -17.62 27.46 0.45
CA GLY A 59 -17.56 28.84 0.91
C GLY A 59 -16.12 29.38 0.87
N GLN A 60 -15.59 29.83 2.01
CA GLN A 60 -14.21 30.32 2.13
C GLN A 60 -13.17 29.23 2.45
N ASN A 61 -13.59 27.97 2.51
CA ASN A 61 -12.74 26.84 2.87
C ASN A 61 -12.78 25.79 1.77
N TRP A 62 -11.77 24.93 1.73
CA TRP A 62 -11.76 23.70 0.96
C TRP A 62 -12.41 22.57 1.76
N SER A 63 -13.13 21.70 1.07
CA SER A 63 -13.66 20.45 1.59
C SER A 63 -13.03 19.33 0.79
N VAL A 64 -12.27 18.47 1.46
CA VAL A 64 -11.69 17.25 0.90
C VAL A 64 -12.49 16.09 1.47
N GLU A 65 -13.50 15.63 0.73
CA GLU A 65 -14.37 14.54 1.16
C GLU A 65 -13.82 13.20 0.67
N VAL A 66 -13.78 12.22 1.57
CA VAL A 66 -13.43 10.85 1.26
C VAL A 66 -14.60 10.22 0.49
N VAL A 67 -14.32 9.81 -0.74
CA VAL A 67 -15.29 9.11 -1.60
C VAL A 67 -15.13 7.59 -1.42
N GLN A 68 -13.89 7.13 -1.29
CA GLN A 68 -13.56 5.72 -1.10
C GLN A 68 -12.23 5.57 -0.36
N ALA A 69 -12.16 4.61 0.56
CA ALA A 69 -10.94 4.19 1.25
C ALA A 69 -10.84 2.66 1.24
N GLN A 70 -9.69 2.10 0.83
CA GLN A 70 -9.55 0.65 0.63
C GLN A 70 -9.02 -0.12 1.85
N THR A 71 -8.27 0.53 2.74
CA THR A 71 -7.52 -0.13 3.81
C THR A 71 -8.04 0.18 5.22
N ASN A 72 -9.33 0.53 5.35
CA ASN A 72 -9.95 0.99 6.62
C ASN A 72 -9.03 1.93 7.43
N PRO A 73 -8.53 3.02 6.81
CA PRO A 73 -7.56 3.91 7.45
C PRO A 73 -8.15 4.46 8.75
N VAL A 74 -7.34 4.60 9.80
CA VAL A 74 -7.77 5.24 11.05
C VAL A 74 -7.17 6.64 11.15
N PRO A 75 -7.87 7.61 11.80
CA PRO A 75 -7.38 8.99 11.87
C PRO A 75 -6.01 9.16 12.55
N ALA A 76 -5.62 8.23 13.43
CA ALA A 76 -4.35 8.29 14.15
C ALA A 76 -3.12 7.94 13.28
N SER A 77 -3.29 7.09 12.27
CA SER A 77 -2.23 6.65 11.35
C SER A 77 -2.41 7.17 9.92
N THR A 78 -3.34 8.10 9.73
CA THR A 78 -3.57 8.80 8.45
C THR A 78 -3.17 10.26 8.62
N PHE A 79 -2.36 10.76 7.71
CA PHE A 79 -1.70 12.05 7.85
C PHE A 79 -2.02 12.95 6.67
N LEU A 80 -2.16 14.24 6.94
CA LEU A 80 -2.26 15.30 5.96
C LEU A 80 -0.95 16.10 5.93
N LEU A 81 -0.45 16.34 4.73
CA LEU A 81 0.62 17.29 4.45
C LEU A 81 0.10 18.28 3.41
N VAL A 82 0.44 19.56 3.57
CA VAL A 82 0.08 20.60 2.58
C VAL A 82 1.32 21.39 2.19
N LYS A 83 1.53 21.51 0.87
CA LYS A 83 2.54 22.38 0.26
C LYS A 83 1.84 23.53 -0.46
N ASP A 84 2.43 24.71 -0.42
CA ASP A 84 1.94 25.84 -1.23
C ASP A 84 2.23 25.61 -2.73
N PRO A 85 1.72 26.48 -3.64
CA PRO A 85 1.92 26.32 -5.08
C PRO A 85 3.40 26.32 -5.52
N ASN A 86 4.30 26.84 -4.68
CA ASN A 86 5.74 26.85 -4.96
C ASN A 86 6.45 25.62 -4.37
N GLY A 87 5.71 24.71 -3.73
CA GLY A 87 6.22 23.49 -3.10
C GLY A 87 6.70 23.65 -1.65
N ALA A 88 6.58 24.84 -1.05
CA ALA A 88 7.00 25.05 0.33
C ALA A 88 5.98 24.44 1.31
N LEU A 89 6.49 23.81 2.38
CA LEU A 89 5.65 23.15 3.38
C LEU A 89 4.82 24.17 4.18
N ARG A 90 3.49 24.04 4.15
CA ARG A 90 2.55 24.86 4.93
C ARG A 90 1.95 24.12 6.10
N LEU A 91 1.68 22.83 5.92
CA LEU A 91 1.32 21.92 6.99
C LEU A 91 2.26 20.73 6.93
N ALA A 92 3.06 20.56 7.98
CA ALA A 92 3.85 19.34 8.15
C ALA A 92 2.92 18.13 8.26
N ARG A 93 3.45 16.93 7.99
CA ARG A 93 2.71 15.66 8.07
C ARG A 93 2.04 15.51 9.44
N THR A 94 0.74 15.78 9.50
CA THR A 94 -0.04 15.88 10.74
C THR A 94 -1.12 14.79 10.76
N PRO A 95 -1.25 13.99 11.83
CA PRO A 95 -2.30 12.99 11.94
C PRO A 95 -3.69 13.62 11.87
N TRP A 96 -4.63 12.97 11.19
CA TRP A 96 -6.02 13.44 11.11
C TRP A 96 -6.67 13.51 12.50
N ALA A 97 -6.31 12.61 13.41
CA ALA A 97 -6.75 12.64 14.81
C ALA A 97 -6.32 13.92 15.56
N SER A 98 -5.24 14.59 15.13
CA SER A 98 -4.79 15.87 15.70
C SER A 98 -5.41 17.09 15.01
N LEU A 99 -6.04 16.89 13.85
CA LEU A 99 -6.76 17.93 13.11
C LEU A 99 -8.17 18.08 13.68
N THR A 100 -8.27 18.63 14.88
CA THR A 100 -9.56 18.90 15.54
C THR A 100 -9.99 20.35 15.37
N GLN A 101 -11.26 20.65 15.62
CA GLN A 101 -11.75 22.03 15.61
C GLN A 101 -10.98 22.93 16.59
N ALA A 102 -10.52 22.40 17.73
CA ALA A 102 -9.69 23.13 18.68
C ALA A 102 -8.29 23.48 18.11
N SER A 103 -7.77 22.66 17.20
CA SER A 103 -6.47 22.87 16.55
C SER A 103 -6.52 23.83 15.35
N TRP A 104 -7.71 24.29 14.95
CA TRP A 104 -7.90 25.14 13.76
C TRP A 104 -7.02 26.40 13.76
N GLY A 105 -6.80 26.99 14.94
CA GLY A 105 -5.94 28.17 15.08
C GLY A 105 -4.53 27.96 14.53
N ALA A 106 -3.96 26.78 14.78
CA ALA A 106 -2.60 26.40 14.38
C ALA A 106 -2.57 25.72 13.01
N ASN A 107 -3.43 24.72 12.79
CA ASN A 107 -3.35 23.85 11.62
C ASN A 107 -4.18 24.35 10.44
N LYS A 108 -5.15 25.26 10.67
CA LYS A 108 -6.08 25.76 9.63
C LYS A 108 -6.77 24.64 8.83
N ALA A 109 -6.85 23.46 9.44
CA ALA A 109 -7.43 22.25 8.91
C ALA A 109 -8.05 21.46 10.06
N PHE A 110 -9.20 20.83 9.84
CA PHE A 110 -9.77 19.88 10.78
C PHE A 110 -10.53 18.76 10.08
N TYR A 111 -10.53 17.59 10.71
CA TYR A 111 -11.24 16.38 10.32
C TYR A 111 -12.68 16.42 10.84
N GLN A 112 -13.62 16.07 9.95
CA GLN A 112 -15.03 15.91 10.21
C GLN A 112 -15.41 14.46 9.96
N ASP A 113 -15.75 13.76 11.03
CA ASP A 113 -16.26 12.40 11.00
C ASP A 113 -17.77 12.43 10.75
N ALA A 114 -18.19 11.91 9.59
CA ALA A 114 -19.61 11.81 9.28
C ALA A 114 -20.25 10.57 9.93
N ASN A 115 -19.43 9.65 10.43
CA ASN A 115 -19.85 8.36 10.95
C ASN A 115 -19.18 8.08 12.33
N PRO A 116 -19.52 8.85 13.37
CA PRO A 116 -18.81 8.82 14.66
C PRO A 116 -18.89 7.48 15.43
N ALA A 117 -19.75 6.56 14.99
CA ALA A 117 -19.91 5.25 15.60
C ALA A 117 -18.86 4.21 15.16
N ASP A 118 -18.09 4.46 14.09
CA ASP A 118 -16.96 3.57 13.74
C ASP A 118 -15.67 4.37 13.57
N PRO A 119 -14.54 3.83 14.10
CA PRO A 119 -13.29 4.56 14.29
C PRO A 119 -12.47 4.74 13.00
N THR A 120 -12.94 4.23 11.87
CA THR A 120 -12.24 4.26 10.58
C THR A 120 -12.71 5.42 9.72
N ILE A 121 -11.78 5.96 8.93
CA ILE A 121 -12.04 6.93 7.87
C ILE A 121 -12.67 6.19 6.70
N ARG A 122 -13.84 6.68 6.27
CA ARG A 122 -14.65 6.08 5.22
C ARG A 122 -15.41 7.13 4.42
N THR A 123 -16.23 6.66 3.50
CA THR A 123 -17.02 7.52 2.62
C THR A 123 -17.89 8.49 3.43
N GLY A 124 -17.83 9.77 3.06
CA GLY A 124 -18.56 10.87 3.70
C GLY A 124 -17.75 11.64 4.75
N ASP A 125 -16.67 11.07 5.28
CA ASP A 125 -15.78 11.81 6.16
C ASP A 125 -14.99 12.86 5.36
N SER A 126 -14.59 13.95 6.00
CA SER A 126 -13.94 15.04 5.27
C SER A 126 -12.90 15.79 6.07
N LEU A 127 -11.95 16.41 5.36
CA LEU A 127 -11.11 17.46 5.90
C LEU A 127 -11.66 18.81 5.42
N LEU A 128 -11.84 19.74 6.36
CA LEU A 128 -12.05 21.14 6.02
C LEU A 128 -10.72 21.88 6.16
N LEU A 129 -10.29 22.60 5.13
CA LEU A 129 -9.06 23.38 5.11
C LEU A 129 -9.35 24.85 4.82
N SER A 130 -8.62 25.78 5.41
CA SER A 130 -8.78 27.20 5.14
C SER A 130 -8.21 27.57 3.77
N ALA A 131 -9.03 28.16 2.88
CA ALA A 131 -8.54 28.62 1.57
C ALA A 131 -7.64 29.86 1.68
N ALA A 132 -7.73 30.60 2.80
CA ALA A 132 -6.85 31.73 3.08
C ALA A 132 -5.44 31.27 3.50
N ALA A 133 -5.34 30.18 4.27
CA ALA A 133 -4.05 29.61 4.68
C ALA A 133 -3.43 28.71 3.60
N TYR A 134 -4.29 28.02 2.84
CA TYR A 134 -3.93 27.10 1.76
C TYR A 134 -4.59 27.59 0.47
N PRO A 135 -3.93 28.50 -0.27
CA PRO A 135 -4.50 29.09 -1.48
C PRO A 135 -4.68 28.05 -2.58
N ALA A 136 -5.49 28.37 -3.58
CA ALA A 136 -5.64 27.55 -4.79
C ALA A 136 -4.27 27.22 -5.42
N GLY A 137 -4.12 26.00 -5.91
CA GLY A 137 -2.86 25.44 -6.39
C GLY A 137 -1.97 24.84 -5.30
N SER A 138 -2.34 24.92 -4.02
CA SER A 138 -1.66 24.16 -2.97
C SER A 138 -1.83 22.67 -3.20
N THR A 139 -0.78 21.89 -2.95
CA THR A 139 -0.82 20.42 -3.05
C THR A 139 -1.15 19.82 -1.69
N ILE A 140 -2.12 18.93 -1.66
CA ILE A 140 -2.40 18.07 -0.50
C ILE A 140 -1.86 16.68 -0.76
N GLU A 141 -1.21 16.12 0.25
CA GLU A 141 -0.74 14.74 0.28
C GLU A 141 -1.38 14.05 1.49
N ILE A 142 -2.04 12.92 1.23
CA ILE A 142 -2.60 12.08 2.28
C ILE A 142 -1.83 10.78 2.29
N SER A 143 -1.33 10.39 3.46
CA SER A 143 -0.46 9.23 3.62
C SER A 143 -0.82 8.42 4.85
N SER A 144 -0.52 7.13 4.81
CA SER A 144 -0.38 6.28 5.99
C SER A 144 1.04 6.38 6.55
N ASP A 145 1.39 5.59 7.57
CA ASP A 145 2.76 5.44 8.08
C ASP A 145 3.79 5.00 7.03
N THR A 146 3.37 4.28 6.01
CA THR A 146 4.29 3.63 5.07
C THR A 146 4.02 3.99 3.61
N THR A 147 2.83 4.51 3.28
CA THR A 147 2.39 4.70 1.90
C THR A 147 1.69 6.04 1.69
N GLN A 148 1.87 6.63 0.51
CA GLN A 148 1.02 7.74 0.07
C GLN A 148 -0.31 7.16 -0.44
N LEU A 149 -1.42 7.65 0.12
CA LEU A 149 -2.77 7.20 -0.20
C LEU A 149 -3.41 8.07 -1.30
N PHE A 150 -3.09 9.36 -1.32
CA PHE A 150 -3.59 10.34 -2.27
C PHE A 150 -2.63 11.54 -2.42
N SER A 151 -2.61 12.16 -3.60
CA SER A 151 -2.01 13.48 -3.83
C SER A 151 -2.84 14.24 -4.85
N GLY A 152 -3.10 15.53 -4.60
CA GLY A 152 -3.89 16.36 -5.50
C GLY A 152 -3.78 17.84 -5.19
N LEU A 153 -4.34 18.67 -6.07
CA LEU A 153 -4.34 20.13 -5.93
C LEU A 153 -5.64 20.62 -5.29
N LEU A 154 -5.56 21.72 -4.54
CA LEU A 154 -6.72 22.51 -4.13
C LEU A 154 -7.13 23.42 -5.28
N GLN A 155 -8.29 23.16 -5.88
CA GLN A 155 -8.84 23.91 -7.02
C GLN A 155 -10.37 23.97 -6.96
#